data_AF-A0A1E3J7U3-F1
#
_entry.id   AF-A0A1E3J7U3-F1
#
_cell.length_a   1.000
_cell.length_b   1.000
_cell.length_c   1.000
_cell.angle_alpha   90.00
_cell.angle_beta   90.00
_cell.angle_gamma   90.00
#
_symmetry.space_group_name_H-M   'P 1'
#
loop_
_entity.id
_entity.type
_entity.pdbx_description
1 polymer ?
#
loop_
_entity_poly.entity_id
_entity_poly.type
_entity_poly.pdbx_seq_one_letter_code
_entity_poly.pdbx_strand_id
1 'polypeptide(L)' 'MPGSDSLQPILNSGEKSAVKEFGGWTQFTQSYGMNPWDAGTSQEGKAIASAMASYDAQQGGQNSGGKK' A
#
# COMPACT_ATOMS: atom_id res chain seq x y z
N MET A 1 4.71 12.84 -6.35
CA MET A 1 4.94 12.76 -7.81
C MET A 1 3.93 11.80 -8.41
N PRO A 2 3.04 12.25 -9.32
CA PRO A 2 2.00 11.40 -9.92
C PRO A 2 2.51 10.35 -10.92
N GLY A 3 3.80 10.35 -11.27
CA GLY A 3 4.39 9.37 -12.21
C GLY A 3 4.88 8.06 -11.58
N SER A 4 5.03 8.00 -10.26
CA SER A 4 5.61 6.83 -9.57
C SER A 4 4.57 5.76 -9.20
N ASP A 5 3.28 6.11 -9.23
CA ASP A 5 2.17 5.17 -9.06
C ASP A 5 1.94 4.32 -10.32
N SER A 6 2.54 4.68 -11.46
CA SER A 6 2.46 3.92 -12.72
C SER A 6 3.21 2.58 -12.67
N LEU A 7 4.08 2.39 -11.68
CA LEU A 7 4.81 1.13 -11.43
C LEU A 7 4.09 0.21 -10.45
N GLN A 8 2.88 0.57 -9.99
CA GLN A 8 2.12 -0.31 -9.13
C GLN A 8 1.75 -1.59 -9.88
N PRO A 9 1.90 -2.78 -9.27
CA PRO A 9 1.34 -4.00 -9.82
C PRO A 9 -0.19 -3.87 -9.96
N ILE A 10 -0.85 -4.77 -10.69
CA ILE A 10 -2.31 -4.76 -10.72
C ILE A 10 -2.82 -5.07 -9.30
N LEU A 11 -3.26 -4.02 -8.61
CA LEU A 11 -3.78 -4.05 -7.25
C LEU A 11 -5.31 -4.14 -7.27
N ASN A 12 -5.84 -4.93 -6.34
CA ASN A 12 -7.26 -5.13 -6.13
C ASN A 12 -7.85 -3.87 -5.42
N SER A 13 -9.17 -3.66 -5.46
CA SER A 13 -9.78 -2.46 -4.85
C SER A 13 -9.45 -2.28 -3.35
N GLY A 14 -9.36 -3.37 -2.60
CA GLY A 14 -8.94 -3.33 -1.19
C GLY A 14 -7.47 -2.96 -1.01
N GLU A 15 -6.59 -3.53 -1.83
CA GLU A 15 -5.15 -3.23 -1.81
C GLU A 15 -4.88 -1.77 -2.20
N LYS A 16 -5.61 -1.26 -3.19
CA LYS A 16 -5.57 0.15 -3.59
C LYS A 16 -6.01 1.07 -2.46
N SER A 17 -7.03 0.68 -1.69
CA SER A 17 -7.51 1.47 -0.55
C SER A 17 -6.42 1.56 0.51
N ALA A 18 -5.82 0.42 0.87
CA ALA A 18 -4.72 0.37 1.83
C ALA A 18 -3.53 1.23 1.37
N VAL A 19 -3.06 1.07 0.12
CA VAL A 19 -1.95 1.86 -0.44
C VAL A 19 -2.28 3.35 -0.53
N LYS A 20 -3.55 3.69 -0.78
CA LYS A 20 -4.03 5.08 -0.83
C LYS A 20 -3.95 5.76 0.54
N GLU A 21 -4.14 5.04 1.65
CA GLU A 21 -3.97 5.61 2.99
C GLU A 21 -2.52 6.07 3.24
N PHE A 22 -1.54 5.39 2.63
CA PHE A 22 -0.12 5.79 2.70
C PHE A 22 0.24 6.92 1.72
N GLY A 23 -0.69 7.37 0.87
CA GLY A 23 -0.44 8.40 -0.13
C GLY A 23 0.04 7.87 -1.50
N GLY A 24 -0.16 6.58 -1.77
CA GLY A 24 0.15 5.95 -3.05
C GLY A 24 1.23 4.87 -2.95
N TRP A 25 1.43 4.12 -4.03
CA TRP A 25 2.30 2.92 -4.06
C TRP A 25 3.72 3.25 -3.64
N THR A 26 4.26 4.36 -4.13
CA THR A 26 5.63 4.78 -3.85
C THR A 26 5.84 5.14 -2.39
N GLN A 27 4.91 5.86 -1.77
CA GLN A 27 5.00 6.23 -0.36
C GLN A 27 4.83 5.01 0.54
N PHE A 28 3.93 4.10 0.17
CA PHE A 28 3.80 2.80 0.81
C PHE A 28 5.12 2.01 0.73
N THR A 29 5.69 1.75 -0.45
CA THR A 29 6.95 1.01 -0.53
C THR A 29 8.08 1.72 0.24
N GLN A 30 8.14 3.05 0.18
CA GLN A 30 9.14 3.83 0.93
C GLN A 30 8.96 3.72 2.45
N SER A 31 7.73 3.66 2.97
CA SER A 31 7.48 3.50 4.40
C SER A 31 7.92 2.14 4.93
N TYR A 32 7.95 1.12 4.06
CA TYR A 32 8.48 -0.21 4.36
C TYR A 32 9.96 -0.39 3.98
N GLY A 33 10.65 0.67 3.55
CA GLY A 33 12.05 0.60 3.11
C GLY A 33 12.24 -0.21 1.82
N MET A 34 11.16 -0.49 1.11
CA MET A 34 11.13 -1.25 -0.12
C MET A 34 11.32 -0.34 -1.32
N ASN A 35 11.87 -0.92 -2.38
CA ASN A 35 12.16 -0.18 -3.58
C ASN A 35 11.01 -0.25 -4.59
N PRO A 36 10.29 0.85 -4.89
CA PRO A 36 9.11 0.79 -5.76
C PRO A 36 9.41 0.39 -7.21
N TRP A 37 10.67 0.46 -7.63
CA TRP A 37 11.12 0.12 -8.97
C TRP A 37 11.73 -1.29 -9.09
N ASP A 38 11.88 -2.02 -7.97
CA ASP A 38 12.30 -3.41 -8.03
C ASP A 38 11.09 -4.36 -8.10
N ALA A 39 11.11 -5.23 -9.12
CA ALA A 39 10.03 -6.16 -9.41
C ALA A 39 9.90 -7.24 -8.32
N GLY A 40 11.00 -7.60 -7.65
CA GLY A 40 11.00 -8.53 -6.52
C GLY A 40 10.25 -7.96 -5.32
N THR A 41 10.61 -6.74 -4.91
CA THR A 41 9.90 -6.04 -3.81
C THR A 41 8.46 -5.67 -4.15
N SER A 42 8.08 -5.64 -5.42
CA SER A 42 6.69 -5.36 -5.81
C SER A 42 5.72 -6.48 -5.43
N GLN A 43 6.18 -7.73 -5.42
CA GLN A 43 5.38 -8.86 -4.94
C GLN A 43 5.21 -8.83 -3.41
N GLU A 44 6.28 -8.48 -2.69
CA GLU A 44 6.23 -8.33 -1.22
C GLU A 44 5.31 -7.17 -0.82
N GLY A 45 5.43 -6.02 -1.48
CA GLY A 45 4.54 -4.88 -1.26
C GLY A 45 3.08 -5.23 -1.54
N LYS A 46 2.80 -6.03 -2.59
CA LYS A 46 1.45 -6.50 -2.87
C LYS A 46 0.93 -7.44 -1.78
N ALA A 47 1.75 -8.35 -1.26
CA ALA A 47 1.36 -9.24 -0.17
C ALA A 47 1.04 -8.46 1.12
N ILE A 48 1.81 -7.42 1.43
CA ILE A 48 1.53 -6.55 2.59
C ILE A 48 0.25 -5.74 2.36
N ALA A 49 0.05 -5.19 1.16
CA ALA A 49 -1.17 -4.48 0.81
C ALA A 49 -2.41 -5.40 0.89
N SER A 50 -2.29 -6.66 0.47
CA SER A 50 -3.38 -7.64 0.57
C SER A 50 -3.66 -8.05 2.02
N ALA A 51 -2.60 -8.20 2.82
CA ALA A 51 -2.73 -8.47 4.26
C ALA A 51 -3.40 -7.30 4.98
N MET A 52 -3.00 -6.05 4.69
CA MET A 52 -3.65 -4.86 5.24
C MET A 52 -5.11 -4.75 4.79
N ALA A 53 -5.42 -4.97 3.51
CA ALA A 53 -6.80 -4.99 3.03
C ALA A 53 -7.65 -6.06 3.74
N SER A 54 -7.08 -7.23 3.98
CA SER A 54 -7.76 -8.33 4.69
C SER A 54 -7.93 -8.02 6.18
N TYR A 55 -6.95 -7.35 6.79
CA TYR A 55 -6.98 -6.92 8.18
C TYR A 55 -7.99 -5.80 8.38
N ASP A 56 -8.03 -4.81 7.50
CA ASP A 56 -9.00 -3.70 7.54
C ASP A 56 -10.45 -4.20 7.35
N ALA A 57 -10.64 -5.16 6.44
CA ALA A 57 -11.92 -5.84 6.24
C ALA A 57 -12.38 -6.64 7.47
N GLN A 58 -11.45 -7.21 8.24
CA GLN A 58 -11.75 -7.96 9.47
C GLN A 58 -11.87 -7.05 10.71
N GLN A 59 -11.17 -5.92 10.72
CA GLN A 59 -11.06 -5.04 11.89
C GLN A 59 -12.13 -3.94 11.95
N GLY A 60 -12.94 -3.73 10.91
CA GLY A 60 -14.10 -2.83 11.00
C GLY A 60 -13.74 -1.43 11.53
N GLY A 61 -12.88 -0.71 10.82
CA GLY A 61 -12.79 0.75 10.94
C GLY A 61 -12.10 1.31 12.19
N GLN A 62 -10.86 0.90 12.46
CA GLN A 62 -10.00 1.58 13.43
C GLN A 62 -8.66 1.98 12.81
N ASN A 63 -8.66 3.00 11.96
CA ASN A 63 -7.47 3.82 11.78
C ASN A 63 -7.79 5.28 12.18
N SER A 64 -7.76 5.52 13.49
CA SER A 64 -7.56 6.87 14.01
C SER A 64 -6.16 7.32 13.61
N GLY A 65 -6.05 7.93 12.43
CA GLY A 65 -4.86 8.61 11.96
C GLY A 65 -4.46 9.69 12.97
N GLY A 66 -3.56 9.33 13.88
CA GLY A 66 -2.90 10.26 14.76
C GLY A 66 -2.01 11.19 13.94
N LYS A 67 -2.42 12.44 13.78
CA LYS A 67 -1.49 13.57 13.74
C LYS A 67 -2.16 14.81 14.34
N LYS A 68 -1.59 15.22 15.48
CA LYS A 68 -1.86 16.46 16.21
C LYS A 68 -1.57 17.69 15.35
#